data_AF-A0A9X1TBM4-F1
#
_entry.id   AF-A0A9X1TBM4-F1
#
_cell.length_a   1.000
_cell.length_b   1.000
_cell.length_c   1.000
_cell.angle_alpha   90.00
_cell.angle_beta   90.00
_cell.angle_gamma   90.00
#
_symmetry.space_group_name_H-M   'P 1'
#
loop_
_entity.id
_entity.type
_entity.pdbx_description
1 polymer ?
#
loop_
_entity_poly.entity_id
_entity_poly.type
_entity_poly.pdbx_seq_one_letter_code
_entity_poly.pdbx_strand_id
1 'polypeptide(L)'
;MKKLIFCCLVVLMGSCKDKDDAVEPEVDYAPEYVGSYGTLVVDGPTSVQNDWVITATGKNQLAIVYTRNIHVEIAGTEVDVIQEYNLIDVKTTKDSFTINETVDVKQDNGKPLRHLVTGVATKVAGASGVAQLNTNIKLADPANGKTSYEGYLEFKKK
;
A
#
# COMPACT_ATOMS: atom_id res chain seq x y z
N MET A 1 82.04 14.26 1.01
CA MET A 1 82.01 13.56 -0.29
C MET A 1 81.39 12.18 -0.11
N LYS A 2 80.40 11.83 -0.96
CA LYS A 2 79.88 10.50 -1.37
C LYS A 2 79.85 9.37 -0.31
N LYS A 3 78.65 9.02 0.20
CA LYS A 3 77.68 8.00 -0.29
C LYS A 3 77.92 6.62 0.34
N LEU A 4 76.92 6.10 1.05
CA LEU A 4 76.39 4.75 0.81
C LEU A 4 75.01 4.58 1.46
N ILE A 5 74.14 3.99 0.66
CA ILE A 5 72.72 3.71 0.85
C ILE A 5 72.58 2.42 1.67
N PHE A 6 71.58 2.34 2.56
CA PHE A 6 70.99 1.04 2.88
C PHE A 6 69.49 1.15 3.15
N CYS A 7 68.74 0.36 2.39
CA CYS A 7 67.29 0.18 2.44
C CYS A 7 66.86 -0.58 3.70
N CYS A 8 65.86 -0.05 4.40
CA CYS A 8 64.82 -0.82 5.11
C CYS A 8 63.52 -0.07 4.82
N LEU A 9 62.69 -0.47 3.85
CA LEU A 9 61.74 -1.58 3.88
C LEU A 9 60.86 -1.58 5.14
N VAL A 10 59.53 -1.57 4.89
CA VAL A 10 58.40 -1.77 5.82
C VAL A 10 58.17 -0.57 6.76
N VAL A 11 57.02 0.11 6.79
CA VAL A 11 55.63 -0.39 6.80
C VAL A 11 54.71 0.63 6.13
N LEU A 12 53.92 0.14 5.17
CA LEU A 12 52.64 0.70 4.77
C LEU A 12 51.73 0.81 6.00
N MET A 13 51.69 1.95 6.68
CA MET A 13 50.53 2.27 7.50
C MET A 13 49.44 2.75 6.55
N GLY A 14 48.72 1.78 6.01
CA GLY A 14 47.35 2.00 5.56
C GLY A 14 46.55 2.53 6.74
N SER A 15 46.40 3.85 6.80
CA SER A 15 45.23 4.42 7.44
C SER A 15 44.11 4.24 6.42
N CYS A 16 43.47 3.07 6.45
CA CYS A 16 42.07 2.99 6.09
C CYS A 16 41.38 4.00 7.02
N LYS A 17 41.16 5.20 6.52
CA LYS A 17 40.04 6.01 6.95
C LYS A 17 38.82 5.17 6.60
N ASP A 18 38.35 4.41 7.58
CA ASP A 18 36.98 3.93 7.60
C ASP A 18 36.14 5.18 7.44
N LYS A 19 35.73 5.43 6.18
CA LYS A 19 34.59 6.27 5.92
C LYS A 19 33.46 5.41 6.45
N ASP A 20 33.05 5.72 7.68
CA ASP A 20 31.69 5.45 8.09
C ASP A 20 30.84 6.12 7.01
N ASP A 21 30.45 5.33 6.00
CA ASP A 21 29.40 5.70 5.07
C ASP A 21 28.20 5.93 5.96
N ALA A 22 27.99 7.18 6.35
CA ALA A 22 26.83 7.60 7.10
C ALA A 22 25.63 7.17 6.25
N VAL A 23 25.01 6.06 6.65
CA VAL A 23 23.86 5.50 5.96
C VAL A 23 22.84 6.63 5.92
N GLU A 24 22.58 7.16 4.72
CA GLU A 24 21.60 8.22 4.58
C GLU A 24 20.29 7.73 5.21
N PRO A 25 19.67 8.52 6.11
CA PRO A 25 18.46 8.09 6.77
C PRO A 25 17.42 7.84 5.68
N GLU A 26 16.96 6.58 5.58
CA GLU A 26 15.97 6.21 4.58
C GLU A 26 14.74 7.12 4.74
N VAL A 27 14.27 7.65 3.61
CA VAL A 27 13.13 8.57 3.54
C VAL A 27 11.85 7.84 3.94
N ASP A 28 11.01 8.50 4.73
CA ASP A 28 9.69 8.02 5.08
C ASP A 28 8.65 8.58 4.10
N TYR A 29 8.06 7.71 3.30
CA TYR A 29 7.05 8.05 2.31
C TYR A 29 5.61 7.90 2.81
N ALA A 30 5.40 7.28 3.98
CA ALA A 30 4.06 7.02 4.51
C ALA A 30 3.20 8.28 4.66
N PRO A 31 3.71 9.44 5.14
CA PRO A 31 2.91 10.66 5.28
C PRO A 31 2.27 11.16 3.98
N GLU A 32 2.85 10.86 2.82
CA GLU A 32 2.34 11.32 1.51
C GLU A 32 1.02 10.63 1.10
N TYR A 33 0.74 9.45 1.67
CA TYR A 33 -0.45 8.66 1.37
C TYR A 33 -1.60 8.89 2.36
N VAL A 34 -1.35 9.60 3.46
CA VAL A 34 -2.35 9.82 4.52
C VAL A 34 -3.51 10.66 3.99
N GLY A 35 -4.73 10.22 4.29
CA GLY A 35 -5.95 10.90 3.91
C GLY A 35 -7.14 9.96 3.71
N SER A 36 -8.26 10.56 3.31
CA SER A 36 -9.45 9.82 2.89
C SER A 36 -9.58 9.85 1.37
N TYR A 37 -9.90 8.70 0.79
CA TYR A 37 -10.04 8.54 -0.65
C TYR A 37 -11.32 7.76 -0.96
N GLY A 38 -11.88 7.96 -2.15
CA GLY A 38 -13.05 7.21 -2.58
C GLY A 38 -13.16 7.06 -4.08
N THR A 39 -13.89 6.03 -4.50
CA THR A 39 -14.27 5.79 -5.89
C THR A 39 -15.57 4.99 -5.96
N LEU A 40 -16.38 5.23 -6.99
CA LEU A 40 -17.64 4.55 -7.23
C LEU A 40 -17.51 3.74 -8.52
N VAL A 41 -17.79 2.44 -8.43
CA VAL A 41 -17.92 1.56 -9.58
C VAL A 41 -19.39 1.24 -9.78
N VAL A 42 -19.89 1.36 -11.01
CA VAL A 42 -21.26 0.99 -11.37
C VAL A 42 -21.20 0.02 -12.53
N ASP A 43 -21.81 -1.15 -12.37
CA ASP A 43 -21.91 -2.20 -13.39
C ASP A 43 -23.33 -2.80 -13.40
N GLY A 44 -24.12 -2.37 -14.38
CA GLY A 44 -25.53 -2.74 -14.50
C GLY A 44 -26.32 -2.43 -13.23
N PRO A 45 -26.96 -3.43 -12.59
CA PRO A 45 -27.73 -3.25 -11.36
C PRO A 45 -26.88 -3.08 -10.09
N THR A 46 -25.56 -3.25 -10.19
CA THR A 46 -24.67 -3.22 -9.03
C THR A 46 -23.89 -1.92 -8.99
N SER A 47 -23.82 -1.31 -7.82
CA SER A 47 -22.85 -0.24 -7.54
C SER A 47 -22.03 -0.56 -6.30
N VAL A 48 -20.76 -0.17 -6.31
CA VAL A 48 -19.85 -0.37 -5.20
C VAL A 48 -19.13 0.94 -4.92
N GLN A 49 -19.47 1.56 -3.79
CA GLN A 49 -18.69 2.66 -3.24
C GLN A 49 -17.51 2.07 -2.47
N ASN A 50 -16.30 2.40 -2.92
CA ASN A 50 -15.05 1.97 -2.33
C ASN A 50 -14.41 3.17 -1.64
N ASP A 51 -14.15 3.05 -0.34
CA ASP A 51 -13.59 4.12 0.46
C ASP A 51 -12.35 3.65 1.22
N TRP A 52 -11.30 4.48 1.22
CA TRP A 52 -10.09 4.27 2.01
C TRP A 52 -9.91 5.40 3.00
N VAL A 53 -9.60 5.03 4.25
CA VAL A 53 -9.03 5.94 5.25
C VAL A 53 -7.64 5.45 5.57
N ILE A 54 -6.63 6.21 5.15
CA ILE A 54 -5.22 5.87 5.25
C ILE A 54 -4.57 6.67 6.38
N THR A 55 -3.86 5.97 7.27
CA THR A 55 -3.08 6.56 8.36
C THR A 55 -1.65 6.01 8.34
N ALA A 56 -0.67 6.82 8.73
CA ALA A 56 0.70 6.36 8.92
C ALA A 56 0.83 5.74 10.32
N THR A 57 1.36 4.52 10.39
CA THR A 57 1.54 3.77 11.65
C THR A 57 3.00 3.63 12.04
N GLY A 58 3.91 3.87 11.10
CA GLY A 58 5.35 3.83 11.29
C GLY A 58 6.08 4.27 10.03
N LYS A 59 7.40 4.17 10.07
CA LYS A 59 8.24 4.51 8.93
C LYS A 59 7.93 3.59 7.75
N ASN A 60 7.57 4.16 6.60
CA ASN A 60 7.18 3.45 5.39
C ASN A 60 6.03 2.44 5.60
N GLN A 61 5.17 2.68 6.59
CA GLN A 61 4.09 1.77 6.99
C GLN A 61 2.77 2.52 7.18
N LEU A 62 1.71 1.94 6.63
CA LEU A 62 0.34 2.47 6.68
C LEU A 62 -0.61 1.47 7.33
N ALA A 63 -1.65 2.00 7.97
CA ALA A 63 -2.91 1.29 8.16
C ALA A 63 -3.99 1.90 7.25
N ILE A 64 -4.82 1.03 6.68
CA ILE A 64 -5.91 1.38 5.79
C ILE A 64 -7.20 0.73 6.30
N VAL A 65 -8.19 1.57 6.61
CA VAL A 65 -9.58 1.10 6.72
C VAL A 65 -10.17 1.17 5.32
N TYR A 66 -10.39 -0.01 4.71
CA TYR A 66 -11.01 -0.13 3.40
C TYR A 66 -12.47 -0.56 3.57
N THR A 67 -13.40 0.30 3.17
CA THR A 67 -14.83 0.02 3.21
C THR A 67 -15.38 -0.15 1.80
N ARG A 68 -16.20 -1.17 1.61
CA ARG A 68 -17.00 -1.41 0.39
C ARG A 68 -18.46 -1.35 0.79
N ASN A 69 -19.20 -0.43 0.19
CA ASN A 69 -20.65 -0.39 0.28
C ASN A 69 -21.20 -0.87 -1.07
N ILE A 70 -21.72 -2.10 -1.08
CA ILE A 70 -22.22 -2.80 -2.26
C ILE A 70 -23.73 -2.66 -2.26
N HIS A 71 -24.27 -2.07 -3.31
CA HIS A 71 -25.69 -1.94 -3.55
C HIS A 71 -26.07 -2.71 -4.81
N VAL A 72 -27.10 -3.55 -4.73
CA VAL A 72 -27.63 -4.32 -5.86
C VAL A 72 -29.12 -4.08 -5.99
N GLU A 73 -29.54 -3.55 -7.14
CA GLU A 73 -30.95 -3.34 -7.48
C GLU A 73 -31.44 -4.45 -8.43
N ILE A 74 -32.37 -5.29 -7.97
CA ILE A 74 -33.06 -6.27 -8.80
C ILE A 74 -34.56 -5.93 -8.80
N ALA A 75 -35.30 -6.42 -9.81
CA ALA A 75 -36.71 -6.08 -9.95
C ALA A 75 -37.51 -6.35 -8.66
N GLY A 76 -37.88 -5.26 -7.97
CA GLY A 76 -38.66 -5.30 -6.72
C GLY A 76 -37.85 -5.56 -5.44
N THR A 77 -36.51 -5.54 -5.46
CA THR A 77 -35.69 -5.71 -4.26
C THR A 77 -34.36 -4.98 -4.38
N GLU A 78 -33.97 -4.31 -3.31
CA GLU A 78 -32.63 -3.74 -3.13
C GLU A 78 -31.89 -4.53 -2.06
N VAL A 79 -30.59 -4.76 -2.28
CA VAL A 79 -29.71 -5.42 -1.32
C VAL A 79 -28.48 -4.55 -1.11
N ASP A 80 -28.30 -4.11 0.13
CA ASP A 80 -27.09 -3.41 0.58
C ASP A 80 -26.23 -4.37 1.42
N VAL A 81 -24.92 -4.34 1.18
CA VAL A 81 -23.92 -5.05 1.97
C VAL A 81 -22.73 -4.14 2.21
N ILE A 82 -22.42 -3.90 3.47
CA ILE A 82 -21.21 -3.17 3.88
C ILE A 82 -20.14 -4.17 4.31
N GLN A 83 -18.93 -4.01 3.76
CA GLN A 83 -17.74 -4.78 4.11
C GLN A 83 -16.62 -3.83 4.53
N GLU A 84 -15.99 -4.08 5.67
CA GLU A 84 -14.83 -3.33 6.15
C GLU A 84 -13.63 -4.26 6.34
N TYR A 85 -12.51 -3.86 5.75
CA TYR A 85 -11.21 -4.51 5.80
C TYR A 85 -10.24 -3.59 6.56
N ASN A 86 -9.72 -4.07 7.69
CA ASN A 86 -8.73 -3.33 8.48
C ASN A 86 -7.35 -3.88 8.14
N LEU A 87 -6.63 -3.17 7.27
CA LEU A 87 -5.27 -3.47 6.83
C LEU A 87 -4.31 -2.67 7.71
N ILE A 88 -3.27 -3.30 8.28
CA ILE A 88 -2.42 -2.67 9.30
C ILE A 88 -0.93 -2.68 8.97
N ASP A 89 -0.51 -3.44 7.95
CA ASP A 89 0.89 -3.61 7.55
C ASP A 89 1.10 -3.31 6.05
N VAL A 90 0.55 -2.18 5.59
CA VAL A 90 0.67 -1.76 4.20
C VAL A 90 1.99 -1.00 4.00
N LYS A 91 2.85 -1.52 3.12
CA LYS A 91 4.22 -1.02 2.93
C LYS A 91 4.30 0.01 1.81
N THR A 92 4.90 1.16 2.08
CA THR A 92 5.04 2.26 1.12
C THR A 92 6.43 2.32 0.50
N THR A 93 6.46 2.84 -0.71
CA THR A 93 7.65 3.31 -1.41
C THR A 93 7.42 4.76 -1.85
N LYS A 94 8.36 5.32 -2.60
CA LYS A 94 8.23 6.67 -3.14
C LYS A 94 6.97 6.86 -3.98
N ASP A 95 6.59 5.90 -4.81
CA ASP A 95 5.54 6.09 -5.82
C ASP A 95 4.36 5.13 -5.67
N SER A 96 4.43 4.17 -4.74
CA SER A 96 3.37 3.19 -4.50
C SER A 96 3.28 2.71 -3.06
N PHE A 97 2.21 1.97 -2.75
CA PHE A 97 2.18 1.05 -1.62
C PHE A 97 1.63 -0.32 -2.03
N THR A 98 2.00 -1.35 -1.27
CA THR A 98 1.59 -2.74 -1.50
C THR A 98 0.70 -3.24 -0.37
N ILE A 99 -0.47 -3.75 -0.73
CA ILE A 99 -1.37 -4.49 0.16
C ILE A 99 -1.16 -5.98 -0.10
N ASN A 100 -0.92 -6.75 0.96
CA ASN A 100 -0.85 -8.21 0.91
C ASN A 100 -1.14 -8.77 2.30
N GLU A 101 -2.40 -8.72 2.72
CA GLU A 101 -2.80 -9.04 4.09
C GLU A 101 -4.02 -9.96 4.12
N THR A 102 -4.03 -10.92 5.03
CA THR A 102 -5.23 -11.72 5.32
C THR A 102 -5.95 -11.13 6.51
N VAL A 103 -7.19 -10.70 6.31
CA VAL A 103 -7.98 -9.99 7.32
C VAL A 103 -9.36 -10.62 7.51
N ASP A 104 -9.87 -10.53 8.73
CA ASP A 104 -11.28 -10.81 9.01
C ASP A 104 -12.10 -9.60 8.55
N VAL A 105 -13.16 -9.86 7.78
CA VAL A 105 -14.02 -8.84 7.18
C VAL A 105 -15.16 -8.55 8.15
N LYS A 106 -15.31 -7.29 8.55
CA LYS A 106 -16.51 -6.87 9.28
C LYS A 106 -17.61 -6.67 8.25
N GLN A 107 -18.76 -7.31 8.46
CA GLN A 107 -19.93 -7.15 7.59
C GLN A 107 -21.22 -7.18 8.40
N ASP A 108 -22.20 -6.43 7.92
CA ASP A 108 -23.51 -6.23 8.54
C ASP A 108 -24.37 -7.50 8.61
N ASN A 109 -24.17 -8.44 7.69
CA ASN A 109 -24.91 -9.71 7.65
C ASN A 109 -24.52 -10.72 8.76
N GLY A 110 -23.54 -10.39 9.60
CA GLY A 110 -23.13 -11.18 10.76
C GLY A 110 -22.43 -12.51 10.46
N LYS A 111 -22.18 -12.83 9.18
CA LYS A 111 -21.44 -14.04 8.81
C LYS A 111 -19.94 -13.81 8.96
N PRO A 112 -19.17 -14.77 9.49
CA PRO A 112 -17.72 -14.67 9.46
C PRO A 112 -17.24 -14.74 8.01
N LEU A 113 -16.34 -13.84 7.64
CA LEU A 113 -15.68 -13.83 6.35
C LEU A 113 -14.24 -13.39 6.54
N ARG A 114 -13.33 -14.04 5.82
CA ARG A 114 -11.90 -13.75 5.87
C ARG A 114 -11.38 -13.71 4.45
N HIS A 115 -10.64 -12.66 4.11
CA HIS A 115 -10.07 -12.50 2.78
C HIS A 115 -8.57 -12.22 2.85
N LEU A 116 -7.82 -12.81 1.93
CA LEU A 116 -6.54 -12.27 1.50
C LEU A 116 -6.82 -11.10 0.55
N VAL A 117 -6.43 -9.90 0.96
CA VAL A 117 -6.51 -8.67 0.17
C VAL A 117 -5.14 -8.42 -0.43
N THR A 118 -5.07 -8.32 -1.76
CA THR A 118 -3.83 -7.99 -2.46
C THR A 118 -4.05 -6.84 -3.43
N GLY A 119 -3.07 -5.95 -3.54
CA GLY A 119 -3.08 -4.86 -4.50
C GLY A 119 -1.81 -4.02 -4.44
N VAL A 120 -1.55 -3.27 -5.50
CA VAL A 120 -0.51 -2.24 -5.53
C VAL A 120 -1.19 -0.94 -5.92
N ALA A 121 -1.10 0.07 -5.05
CA ALA A 121 -1.64 1.39 -5.33
C ALA A 121 -0.51 2.31 -5.75
N THR A 122 -0.65 2.98 -6.89
CA THR A 122 0.33 3.93 -7.41
C THR A 122 -0.19 5.36 -7.32
N LYS A 123 0.69 6.29 -6.97
CA LYS A 123 0.39 7.73 -7.05
C LYS A 123 0.32 8.14 -8.51
N VAL A 124 -0.76 8.83 -8.88
CA VAL A 124 -0.95 9.38 -10.22
C VAL A 124 -1.46 10.81 -10.06
N ALA A 125 -1.00 11.71 -10.92
CA ALA A 125 -1.67 13.01 -11.10
C ALA A 125 -2.92 12.76 -11.96
N GLY A 126 -4.11 12.91 -11.36
CA GLY A 126 -5.37 12.75 -12.09
C GLY A 126 -5.54 13.80 -13.19
N ALA A 127 -6.54 13.60 -14.06
CA ALA A 127 -6.79 14.50 -15.21
C ALA A 127 -7.07 15.97 -14.82
N SER A 128 -7.49 16.22 -13.58
CA SER A 128 -7.71 17.55 -13.00
C SER A 128 -6.53 18.10 -12.20
N GLY A 129 -5.38 17.39 -12.20
CA GLY A 129 -4.22 17.70 -11.35
C GLY A 129 -4.38 17.28 -9.89
N VAL A 130 -5.52 16.72 -9.50
CA VAL A 130 -5.75 16.19 -8.14
C VAL A 130 -5.02 14.86 -7.99
N ALA A 131 -4.26 14.72 -6.91
CA ALA A 131 -3.58 13.47 -6.59
C ALA A 131 -4.61 12.34 -6.38
N GLN A 132 -4.39 11.23 -7.07
CA GLN A 132 -5.20 10.02 -6.97
C GLN A 132 -4.32 8.79 -6.76
N LEU A 133 -4.94 7.74 -6.21
CA LEU A 133 -4.31 6.43 -6.02
C LEU A 133 -5.00 5.44 -6.94
N ASN A 134 -4.24 4.88 -7.88
CA ASN A 134 -4.78 3.94 -8.84
C ASN A 134 -4.31 2.53 -8.46
N THR A 135 -5.24 1.58 -8.45
CA THR A 135 -4.92 0.22 -8.00
C THR A 135 -5.80 -0.82 -8.69
N ASN A 136 -5.40 -2.08 -8.55
CA ASN A 136 -6.25 -3.23 -8.76
C ASN A 136 -6.30 -4.00 -7.44
N ILE A 137 -7.50 -4.18 -6.87
CA ILE A 137 -7.68 -4.95 -5.65
C ILE A 137 -8.20 -6.34 -6.02
N LYS A 138 -7.55 -7.35 -5.47
CA LYS A 138 -7.99 -8.74 -5.53
C LYS A 138 -8.30 -9.21 -4.12
N LEU A 139 -9.47 -9.83 -3.97
CA LEU A 139 -9.92 -10.45 -2.73
C LEU A 139 -9.97 -11.96 -2.97
N ALA A 140 -9.30 -12.72 -2.12
CA ALA A 140 -9.30 -14.18 -2.20
C ALA A 140 -9.78 -14.79 -0.89
N ASP A 141 -10.67 -15.78 -0.96
CA ASP A 141 -11.00 -16.62 0.18
C ASP A 141 -9.83 -17.58 0.43
N PRO A 142 -9.12 -17.47 1.56
CA PRO A 142 -7.94 -18.28 1.84
C PRO A 142 -8.28 -19.76 2.07
N ALA A 143 -9.53 -20.10 2.39
CA ALA A 143 -9.95 -21.46 2.70
C ALA A 143 -10.26 -22.29 1.45
N ASN A 144 -10.75 -21.66 0.37
CA ASN A 144 -11.15 -22.36 -0.85
C ASN A 144 -10.54 -21.79 -2.15
N GLY A 145 -9.74 -20.72 -2.06
CA GLY A 145 -9.04 -20.12 -3.19
C GLY A 145 -9.92 -19.37 -4.18
N LYS A 146 -11.22 -19.19 -3.91
CA LYS A 146 -12.09 -18.36 -4.75
C LYS A 146 -11.63 -16.92 -4.70
N THR A 147 -11.63 -16.25 -5.86
CA THR A 147 -11.15 -14.88 -5.96
C THR A 147 -12.18 -13.99 -6.62
N SER A 148 -12.34 -12.78 -6.11
CA SER A 148 -12.97 -11.67 -6.82
C SER A 148 -11.90 -10.64 -7.18
N TYR A 149 -12.11 -10.01 -8.33
CA TYR A 149 -11.26 -8.95 -8.85
C TYR A 149 -12.12 -7.71 -8.99
N GLU A 150 -11.72 -6.63 -8.33
CA GLU A 150 -12.50 -5.39 -8.29
C GLU A 150 -12.29 -4.52 -9.53
N GLY A 151 -11.50 -4.98 -10.50
CA GLY A 151 -11.14 -4.16 -11.64
C GLY A 151 -10.07 -3.13 -11.30
N TYR A 152 -9.93 -2.17 -12.21
CA TYR A 152 -9.12 -0.98 -12.03
C TYR A 152 -9.90 0.08 -11.25
N LEU A 153 -9.33 0.56 -10.16
CA LEU A 153 -9.94 1.52 -9.25
C LEU A 153 -9.10 2.80 -9.21
N GLU A 154 -9.78 3.94 -9.33
CA GLU A 154 -9.19 5.28 -9.25
C GLU A 154 -9.69 5.99 -8.00
N PHE A 155 -8.92 5.88 -6.91
CA PHE A 155 -9.26 6.49 -5.62
C PHE A 155 -8.87 7.96 -5.61
N LYS A 156 -9.87 8.84 -5.64
CA LYS A 156 -9.68 10.29 -5.58
C LYS A 156 -9.64 10.72 -4.12
N LYS A 157 -8.71 11.63 -3.78
CA LYS A 157 -8.65 12.22 -2.44
C LYS A 157 -9.91 13.06 -2.20
N LYS A 158 -10.52 12.91 -1.02
CA LYS A 158 -11.72 13.65 -0.57
C LYS A 158 -11.33 14.98 0.08
#